data_AF-A0A8X7R975-F1
#
_entry.id   AF-A0A8X7R975-F1
#
_cell.length_a   1.000
_cell.length_b   1.000
_cell.length_c   1.000
_cell.angle_alpha   90.00
_cell.angle_beta   90.00
_cell.angle_gamma   90.00
#
_symmetry.space_group_name_H-M   'P 1'
#
loop_
_entity.id
_entity.type
_entity.pdbx_description
1 polymer ?
#
loop_
_entity_poly.entity_id
_entity_poly.type
_entity_poly.pdbx_seq_one_letter_code
_entity_poly.pdbx_strand_id
1 'polypeptide(L)'
;MDRSPAKDLVQLIERTVKSESYRFPNRPIYLVGESVGACLALDVAARNPNIDLTLILANPATHVNNLMSQPLVGMLNVLPDGVPTLLGEIFGFKQGDPLTAVLGGGILRDLFAVSANLPTLSRIFPKDTLLWKMELVKSAVASANTHIHAVRAETLILLSGRDQWLLNEADIDRFARTLPNFIVRKLKDNGHFLFFEDSVDLVTIIKCTCFYRRGKSHDHISDYIMLTSYELKQLVDDHKLLIDATSPVYLSTLANGKRVRGLEGIPSEGPVLYVGYHVLLGLEIVPVITQFLKERNIHLRGLAHPMLMWNIQDDRLVDPQMLDKYKMLGGVPVSNFNIYKLLQSKSHALLYPGGIRESFHRKGEEYKLFWPEQPEFVRVASKFGAKIVPFGVVGEDDICHLVLDAKDQRNIPILKDFMDYIEEATKQAGNLREGDGTELGNQICYLPGLVPKIPGRFYFYFGKPIETAGKEQELKDKDKAQEFYLQVKSEVEQCIAYLKMKRESDPYRHLLPRMLYQASHGFSSEIPTFDL
;
A
#
# COMPACT_ATOMS: atom_id res chain seq x y z
N MET A 1 -31.81 -11.19 26.62
CA MET A 1 -30.95 -10.44 25.68
C MET A 1 -30.92 -9.00 26.12
N ASP A 2 -29.74 -8.38 26.10
CA ASP A 2 -29.58 -6.96 26.35
C ASP A 2 -30.43 -6.14 25.34
N ARG A 3 -31.15 -5.15 25.86
CA ARG A 3 -32.02 -4.24 25.10
C ARG A 3 -31.65 -2.76 25.35
N SER A 4 -30.41 -2.48 25.74
CA SER A 4 -29.89 -1.13 25.89
C SER A 4 -30.08 -0.29 24.63
N PRO A 5 -30.82 0.83 24.69
CA PRO A 5 -30.98 1.76 23.58
C PRO A 5 -29.65 2.27 23.03
N ALA A 6 -29.63 2.68 21.76
CA ALA A 6 -28.43 3.19 21.09
C ALA A 6 -27.75 4.32 21.89
N LYS A 7 -28.55 5.22 22.47
CA LYS A 7 -28.05 6.33 23.31
C LYS A 7 -27.26 5.84 24.52
N ASP A 8 -27.70 4.77 25.17
CA ASP A 8 -27.05 4.24 26.37
C ASP A 8 -25.76 3.50 26.00
N LEU A 9 -25.76 2.81 24.85
CA LEU A 9 -24.55 2.22 24.28
C LEU A 9 -23.50 3.29 23.95
N VAL A 10 -23.90 4.40 23.33
CA VAL A 10 -23.00 5.54 23.06
C VAL A 10 -22.42 6.09 24.36
N GLN A 11 -23.25 6.29 25.40
CA GLN A 11 -22.76 6.76 26.70
C GLN A 11 -21.79 5.78 27.35
N LEU A 12 -22.01 4.48 27.22
CA LEU A 12 -21.10 3.46 27.74
C LEU A 12 -19.74 3.53 27.06
N ILE A 13 -19.72 3.58 25.72
CA ILE A 13 -18.48 3.70 24.93
C ILE A 13 -17.77 5.01 25.26
N GLU A 14 -18.51 6.12 25.32
CA GLU A 14 -17.99 7.45 25.65
C GLU A 14 -17.30 7.48 27.03
N ARG A 15 -17.87 6.84 28.05
CA ARG A 15 -17.24 6.74 29.38
C ARG A 15 -15.89 6.04 29.29
N THR A 16 -15.81 4.95 28.54
CA THR A 16 -14.55 4.22 28.32
C THR A 16 -13.53 5.08 27.57
N VAL A 17 -13.94 5.78 26.52
CA VAL A 17 -13.08 6.70 25.76
C VAL A 17 -12.52 7.81 26.64
N LYS A 18 -13.36 8.46 27.46
CA LYS A 18 -12.93 9.52 28.39
C LYS A 18 -11.96 8.98 29.44
N SER A 19 -12.22 7.78 29.98
CA SER A 19 -11.33 7.12 30.93
C SER A 19 -9.95 6.81 30.32
N GLU A 20 -9.91 6.23 29.12
CA GLU A 20 -8.65 5.90 28.45
C GLU A 20 -7.89 7.17 28.01
N SER A 21 -8.59 8.20 27.55
CA SER A 21 -7.99 9.49 27.21
C SER A 21 -7.38 10.18 28.44
N TYR A 22 -8.03 10.09 29.60
CA TYR A 22 -7.47 10.59 30.85
C TYR A 22 -6.20 9.84 31.27
N ARG A 23 -6.18 8.51 31.10
CA ARG A 23 -5.03 7.67 31.45
C ARG A 23 -3.84 7.85 30.50
N PHE A 24 -4.11 8.06 29.21
CA PHE A 24 -3.11 8.15 28.15
C PHE A 24 -3.37 9.34 27.22
N PRO A 25 -3.20 10.59 27.69
CA PRO A 25 -3.63 11.80 26.96
C PRO A 25 -2.91 12.05 25.63
N ASN A 26 -1.73 11.44 25.43
CA ASN A 26 -0.94 11.59 24.21
C ASN A 26 -1.03 10.39 23.26
N ARG A 27 -1.88 9.40 23.58
CA ARG A 27 -2.05 8.20 22.77
C ARG A 27 -3.39 8.26 22.03
N PRO A 28 -3.41 8.09 20.70
CA PRO A 28 -4.65 8.03 19.97
C PRO A 28 -5.46 6.80 20.36
N ILE A 29 -6.79 6.97 20.39
CA ILE A 29 -7.74 5.90 20.68
C ILE A 29 -8.40 5.47 19.37
N TYR A 30 -8.25 4.19 19.05
CA TYR A 30 -8.85 3.58 17.86
C TYR A 30 -10.23 3.02 18.21
N LEU A 31 -11.27 3.54 17.57
CA LEU A 31 -12.62 2.97 17.63
C LEU A 31 -12.86 2.17 16.34
N VAL A 32 -13.04 0.87 16.51
CA VAL A 32 -13.32 -0.06 15.42
C VAL A 32 -14.78 -0.47 15.51
N GLY A 33 -15.54 -0.27 14.44
CA GLY A 33 -16.96 -0.58 14.40
C GLY A 33 -17.38 -1.16 13.06
N GLU A 34 -18.25 -2.17 13.09
CA GLU A 34 -18.87 -2.77 11.90
C GLU A 34 -20.38 -2.50 11.93
N SER A 35 -20.96 -2.16 10.77
CA SER A 35 -22.40 -1.97 10.60
C SER A 35 -22.96 -0.94 11.61
N VAL A 36 -23.90 -1.33 12.48
CA VAL A 36 -24.42 -0.47 13.57
C VAL A 36 -23.33 0.02 14.52
N GLY A 37 -22.31 -0.80 14.79
CA GLY A 37 -21.19 -0.42 15.65
C GLY A 37 -20.41 0.78 15.09
N ALA A 38 -20.33 0.90 13.77
CA ALA A 38 -19.72 2.06 13.11
C ALA A 38 -20.54 3.34 13.33
N CYS A 39 -21.87 3.26 13.34
CA CYS A 39 -22.74 4.40 13.67
C CYS A 39 -22.53 4.88 15.11
N LEU A 40 -22.41 3.93 16.05
CA LEU A 40 -22.14 4.25 17.45
C LEU A 40 -20.76 4.92 17.58
N ALA A 41 -19.73 4.42 16.87
CA ALA A 41 -18.40 5.01 16.86
C ALA A 41 -18.40 6.46 16.30
N LEU A 42 -19.17 6.72 15.23
CA LEU A 42 -19.37 8.06 14.69
C LEU A 42 -20.02 9.01 15.71
N ASP A 43 -21.09 8.58 16.39
CA ASP A 43 -21.76 9.42 17.41
C ASP A 43 -20.84 9.69 18.60
N VAL A 44 -20.08 8.69 19.08
CA VAL A 44 -19.09 8.88 20.14
C VAL A 44 -18.01 9.88 19.73
N ALA A 45 -17.49 9.79 18.51
CA ALA A 45 -16.47 10.70 18.00
C ALA A 45 -17.01 12.13 17.85
N ALA A 46 -18.24 12.29 17.36
CA ALA A 46 -18.90 13.58 17.22
C ALA A 46 -19.09 14.30 18.57
N ARG A 47 -19.36 13.54 19.64
CA ARG A 47 -19.50 14.08 21.01
C ARG A 47 -18.18 14.43 21.68
N ASN A 48 -17.06 13.91 21.16
CA ASN A 48 -15.74 14.04 21.76
C ASN A 48 -14.71 14.61 20.77
N PRO A 49 -14.98 15.77 20.13
CA PRO A 49 -14.13 16.29 19.05
C PRO A 49 -12.72 16.71 19.51
N ASN A 50 -12.51 16.86 20.82
CA ASN A 50 -11.23 17.26 21.41
C ASN A 50 -10.36 16.07 21.86
N ILE A 51 -10.90 14.84 21.83
CA ILE A 51 -10.13 13.63 22.12
C ILE A 51 -9.51 13.14 20.82
N ASP A 52 -8.24 12.73 20.87
CA ASP A 52 -7.53 12.17 19.72
C ASP A 52 -8.07 10.77 19.37
N LEU A 53 -9.17 10.75 18.63
CA LEU A 53 -9.83 9.54 18.15
C LEU A 53 -9.46 9.26 16.70
N THR A 54 -9.41 7.97 16.37
CA THR A 54 -9.24 7.45 15.02
C THR A 54 -10.29 6.37 14.78
N LEU A 55 -10.96 6.41 13.64
CA LEU A 55 -12.10 5.55 13.34
C LEU A 55 -11.75 4.52 12.27
N ILE A 56 -12.09 3.25 12.52
CA ILE A 56 -12.06 2.18 11.52
C ILE A 56 -13.50 1.65 11.40
N LEU A 57 -14.14 1.95 10.28
CA LEU A 57 -15.56 1.73 10.07
C LEU A 57 -15.76 0.72 8.94
N ALA A 58 -16.20 -0.49 9.27
CA ALA A 58 -16.58 -1.50 8.29
C ALA A 58 -18.09 -1.38 7.98
N ASN A 59 -18.44 -1.24 6.71
CA ASN A 59 -19.81 -1.14 6.21
C ASN A 59 -20.71 -0.25 7.08
N PRO A 60 -20.37 1.03 7.30
CA PRO A 60 -21.10 1.87 8.24
C PRO A 60 -22.56 2.03 7.80
N ALA A 61 -23.48 1.57 8.66
CA ALA A 61 -24.92 1.58 8.39
C ALA A 61 -25.49 3.01 8.47
N THR A 62 -25.13 3.87 7.52
CA THR A 62 -25.54 5.29 7.52
C THR A 62 -26.76 5.57 6.67
N HIS A 63 -27.25 4.54 5.97
CA HIS A 63 -28.54 4.54 5.33
C HIS A 63 -29.22 3.18 5.56
N VAL A 64 -30.49 3.19 5.96
CA VAL A 64 -31.31 1.98 5.97
C VAL A 64 -32.17 2.04 4.72
N ASN A 65 -31.96 1.12 3.78
CA ASN A 65 -32.76 1.11 2.56
C ASN A 65 -34.25 0.90 2.90
N ASN A 66 -35.07 1.93 2.69
CA ASN A 66 -36.52 1.88 2.92
C ASN A 66 -37.20 0.78 2.09
N LEU A 67 -36.64 0.48 0.91
CA LEU A 67 -37.16 -0.56 0.01
C LEU A 67 -37.02 -1.98 0.59
N MET A 68 -36.00 -2.21 1.44
CA MET A 68 -35.73 -3.51 2.07
C MET A 68 -36.29 -3.59 3.49
N SER A 69 -36.23 -2.49 4.26
CA SER A 69 -36.66 -2.48 5.67
C SER A 69 -38.18 -2.41 5.87
N GLN A 70 -38.93 -1.74 5.00
CA GLN A 70 -40.39 -1.61 5.13
C GLN A 70 -41.13 -2.94 4.91
N PRO A 71 -40.82 -3.75 3.87
CA PRO A 71 -41.42 -5.08 3.72
C PRO A 71 -41.06 -6.01 4.87
N LEU A 72 -39.82 -5.98 5.35
CA LEU A 72 -39.34 -6.80 6.47
C LEU A 72 -40.06 -6.46 7.79
N VAL A 73 -40.20 -5.18 8.12
CA VAL A 73 -40.95 -4.73 9.31
C VAL A 73 -42.44 -5.05 9.17
N GLY A 74 -43.02 -4.85 7.98
CA GLY A 74 -44.40 -5.22 7.67
C GLY A 74 -44.65 -6.72 7.86
N MET A 75 -43.78 -7.57 7.32
CA MET A 75 -43.85 -9.03 7.48
C MET A 75 -43.70 -9.46 8.94
N LEU A 76 -42.73 -8.89 9.67
CA LEU A 76 -42.53 -9.17 11.09
C LEU A 76 -43.75 -8.78 11.93
N ASN A 77 -44.39 -7.64 11.64
CA ASN A 77 -45.59 -7.20 12.35
C ASN A 77 -46.80 -8.11 12.13
N VAL A 78 -46.92 -8.70 10.93
CA VAL A 78 -48.03 -9.60 10.53
C VAL A 78 -47.83 -11.05 11.01
N LEU A 79 -46.59 -11.48 11.28
CA LEU A 79 -46.29 -12.83 11.78
C LEU A 79 -46.86 -13.05 13.20
N PRO A 80 -47.62 -14.14 13.45
CA PRO A 80 -48.08 -14.49 14.80
C PRO A 80 -46.91 -14.84 15.73
N ASP A 81 -47.06 -14.54 17.02
CA ASP A 81 -46.08 -14.88 18.06
C ASP A 81 -46.03 -16.40 18.26
N GLY A 82 -45.22 -17.10 17.46
CA GLY A 82 -45.10 -18.55 17.55
C GLY A 82 -44.72 -19.30 16.28
N VAL A 83 -44.43 -18.61 15.16
CA VAL A 83 -44.15 -19.29 13.89
C VAL A 83 -42.70 -19.10 13.39
N PRO A 84 -41.68 -19.69 14.05
CA PRO A 84 -40.39 -19.95 13.41
C PRO A 84 -40.46 -21.05 12.32
N THR A 85 -41.56 -21.81 12.27
CA THR A 85 -41.70 -23.05 11.48
C THR A 85 -42.18 -22.82 10.04
N LEU A 86 -43.17 -21.97 9.77
CA LEU A 86 -43.66 -21.76 8.39
C LEU A 86 -42.67 -21.04 7.47
N LEU A 87 -41.78 -20.18 8.01
CA LEU A 87 -40.81 -19.47 7.17
C LEU A 87 -39.82 -20.43 6.49
N GLY A 88 -39.54 -21.58 7.11
CA GLY A 88 -38.73 -22.64 6.49
C GLY A 88 -39.45 -23.48 5.45
N GLU A 89 -40.79 -23.51 5.47
CA GLU A 89 -41.62 -24.26 4.51
C GLU A 89 -42.03 -23.39 3.30
N ILE A 90 -42.25 -22.09 3.50
CA ILE A 90 -42.58 -21.14 2.42
C ILE A 90 -41.34 -20.75 1.60
N PHE A 91 -40.17 -20.60 2.26
CA PHE A 91 -38.91 -20.23 1.62
C PHE A 91 -37.90 -21.37 1.52
N GLY A 92 -38.34 -22.62 1.73
CA GLY A 92 -37.54 -23.83 1.56
C GLY A 92 -37.23 -24.14 0.09
N PHE A 93 -36.65 -23.20 -0.65
CA PHE A 93 -36.08 -23.45 -1.97
C PHE A 93 -34.73 -24.15 -1.80
N LYS A 94 -34.67 -25.43 -2.20
CA LYS A 94 -33.41 -26.17 -2.26
C LYS A 94 -32.48 -25.45 -3.25
N GLN A 95 -31.26 -25.19 -2.80
CA GLN A 95 -30.18 -24.65 -3.61
C GLN A 95 -30.00 -25.55 -4.86
N GLY A 96 -30.43 -25.07 -6.04
CA GLY A 96 -30.28 -25.80 -7.31
C GLY A 96 -31.45 -25.75 -8.31
N ASP A 97 -32.55 -25.04 -8.06
CA ASP A 97 -33.73 -25.08 -8.94
C ASP A 97 -33.58 -24.23 -10.24
N PRO A 98 -33.95 -24.74 -11.44
CA PRO A 98 -33.68 -24.09 -12.74
C PRO A 98 -34.41 -22.75 -12.97
N LEU A 99 -35.39 -22.43 -12.13
CA LEU A 99 -36.18 -21.19 -12.22
C LEU A 99 -35.36 -19.93 -11.90
N THR A 100 -34.23 -20.07 -11.19
CA THR A 100 -33.31 -18.95 -10.91
C THR A 100 -32.57 -18.44 -12.16
N ALA A 101 -32.52 -19.24 -13.24
CA ALA A 101 -31.89 -18.85 -14.50
C ALA A 101 -32.81 -18.05 -15.44
N VAL A 102 -34.14 -18.05 -15.22
CA VAL A 102 -35.12 -17.52 -16.17
C VAL A 102 -35.63 -16.11 -15.80
N LEU A 103 -35.48 -15.68 -14.55
CA LEU A 103 -35.97 -14.38 -14.10
C LEU A 103 -34.80 -13.38 -13.97
N GLY A 104 -34.45 -12.76 -15.09
CA GLY A 104 -33.45 -11.72 -15.17
C GLY A 104 -33.83 -10.47 -14.38
N GLY A 105 -33.13 -10.24 -13.26
CA GLY A 105 -33.18 -8.99 -12.49
C GLY A 105 -32.50 -9.17 -11.13
N GLY A 106 -31.35 -8.53 -10.93
CA GLY A 106 -30.55 -8.62 -9.69
C GLY A 106 -31.38 -8.41 -8.42
N ILE A 107 -32.27 -7.42 -8.44
CA ILE A 107 -33.15 -7.05 -7.31
C ILE A 107 -33.96 -8.22 -6.73
N LEU A 108 -34.47 -9.15 -7.56
CA LEU A 108 -35.23 -10.31 -7.08
C LEU A 108 -34.31 -11.35 -6.43
N ARG A 109 -33.15 -11.61 -7.03
CA ARG A 109 -32.13 -12.53 -6.51
C ARG A 109 -31.57 -12.04 -5.15
N ASP A 110 -31.47 -10.71 -5.01
CA ASP A 110 -30.94 -10.03 -3.83
C ASP A 110 -31.99 -9.95 -2.69
N LEU A 111 -33.28 -9.80 -3.03
CA LEU A 111 -34.39 -10.01 -2.09
C LEU A 111 -34.39 -11.44 -1.54
N PHE A 112 -34.07 -12.43 -2.38
CA PHE A 112 -33.98 -13.83 -1.96
C PHE A 112 -32.79 -14.11 -1.03
N ALA A 113 -31.63 -13.48 -1.22
CA ALA A 113 -30.47 -13.65 -0.34
C ALA A 113 -30.72 -13.17 1.10
N VAL A 114 -31.42 -12.04 1.26
CA VAL A 114 -31.87 -11.53 2.57
C VAL A 114 -32.98 -12.42 3.16
N SER A 115 -33.89 -12.90 2.30
CA SER A 115 -34.93 -13.86 2.72
C SER A 115 -34.39 -15.24 3.07
N ALA A 116 -33.19 -15.62 2.60
CA ALA A 116 -32.60 -16.93 2.89
C ALA A 116 -32.09 -17.03 4.34
N ASN A 117 -31.71 -15.90 4.96
CA ASN A 117 -31.21 -15.85 6.33
C ASN A 117 -32.27 -15.47 7.38
N LEU A 118 -33.38 -14.87 6.96
CA LEU A 118 -34.47 -14.45 7.85
C LEU A 118 -35.23 -15.62 8.52
N PRO A 119 -35.49 -16.77 7.87
CA PRO A 119 -36.01 -17.98 8.51
C PRO A 119 -35.07 -18.49 9.60
N THR A 120 -33.76 -18.41 9.39
CA THR A 120 -32.75 -18.80 10.38
C THR A 120 -32.72 -17.83 11.56
N LEU A 121 -32.78 -16.52 11.32
CA LEU A 121 -32.79 -15.50 12.38
C LEU A 121 -34.09 -15.51 13.20
N SER A 122 -35.24 -15.74 12.57
CA SER A 122 -36.55 -15.88 13.26
C SER A 122 -36.68 -17.20 14.04
N ARG A 123 -35.86 -18.21 13.73
CA ARG A 123 -35.68 -19.41 14.56
C ARG A 123 -34.80 -19.18 15.80
N ILE A 124 -33.90 -18.20 15.75
CA ILE A 124 -32.92 -17.93 16.81
C ILE A 124 -33.40 -16.80 17.74
N PHE A 125 -34.10 -15.80 17.20
CA PHE A 125 -34.50 -14.60 17.94
C PHE A 125 -36.03 -14.42 17.94
N PRO A 126 -36.65 -14.13 19.11
CA PRO A 126 -38.06 -13.77 19.18
C PRO A 126 -38.38 -12.55 18.32
N LYS A 127 -39.60 -12.47 17.78
CA LYS A 127 -40.10 -11.34 16.97
C LYS A 127 -39.82 -9.97 17.61
N ASP A 128 -40.16 -9.80 18.88
CA ASP A 128 -39.91 -8.56 19.62
C ASP A 128 -38.42 -8.16 19.66
N THR A 129 -37.54 -9.15 19.67
CA THR A 129 -36.09 -8.91 19.65
C THR A 129 -35.63 -8.44 18.28
N LEU A 130 -36.18 -9.00 17.20
CA LEU A 130 -35.89 -8.54 15.84
C LEU A 130 -36.41 -7.12 15.61
N LEU A 131 -37.65 -6.83 16.03
CA LEU A 131 -38.22 -5.48 15.97
C LEU A 131 -37.39 -4.48 16.78
N TRP A 132 -37.01 -4.84 18.01
CA TRP A 132 -36.14 -4.01 18.83
C TRP A 132 -34.77 -3.75 18.19
N LYS A 133 -34.14 -4.78 17.58
CA LYS A 133 -32.87 -4.62 16.85
C LYS A 133 -33.01 -3.68 15.65
N MET A 134 -34.14 -3.71 14.95
CA MET A 134 -34.41 -2.79 13.84
C MET A 134 -34.55 -1.35 14.33
N GLU A 135 -35.26 -1.13 15.44
CA GLU A 135 -35.36 0.21 16.05
C GLU A 135 -34.01 0.71 16.59
N LEU A 136 -33.19 -0.19 17.15
CA LEU A 136 -31.81 0.13 17.53
C LEU A 136 -31.01 0.63 16.33
N VAL A 137 -31.05 -0.09 15.20
CA VAL A 137 -30.38 0.30 13.95
C VAL A 137 -30.85 1.68 13.51
N LYS A 138 -32.16 1.89 13.36
CA LYS A 138 -32.73 3.19 12.94
C LYS A 138 -32.29 4.33 13.86
N SER A 139 -32.35 4.12 15.17
CA SER A 139 -31.94 5.12 16.17
C SER A 139 -30.46 5.46 16.07
N ALA A 140 -29.59 4.45 15.89
CA ALA A 140 -28.15 4.63 15.72
C ALA A 140 -27.82 5.36 14.41
N VAL A 141 -28.46 4.97 13.29
CA VAL A 141 -28.30 5.61 11.98
C VAL A 141 -28.70 7.09 12.05
N ALA A 142 -29.88 7.38 12.62
CA ALA A 142 -30.38 8.74 12.76
C ALA A 142 -29.43 9.60 13.60
N SER A 143 -28.97 9.09 14.75
CA SER A 143 -28.04 9.82 15.62
C SER A 143 -26.70 10.08 14.93
N ALA A 144 -26.13 9.07 14.26
CA ALA A 144 -24.87 9.23 13.53
C ALA A 144 -25.00 10.28 12.42
N ASN A 145 -26.06 10.22 11.60
CA ASN A 145 -26.29 11.18 10.52
C ASN A 145 -26.54 12.61 11.03
N THR A 146 -27.19 12.79 12.18
CA THR A 146 -27.36 14.12 12.77
C THR A 146 -26.03 14.72 13.20
N HIS A 147 -25.12 13.93 13.77
CA HIS A 147 -23.91 14.45 14.42
C HIS A 147 -22.62 14.30 13.60
N ILE A 148 -22.65 13.65 12.44
CA ILE A 148 -21.46 13.34 11.63
C ILE A 148 -20.61 14.58 11.28
N HIS A 149 -21.22 15.74 11.13
CA HIS A 149 -20.53 17.01 10.82
C HIS A 149 -19.62 17.52 11.96
N ALA A 150 -19.81 17.03 13.19
CA ALA A 150 -18.96 17.35 14.33
C ALA A 150 -17.75 16.40 14.46
N VAL A 151 -17.70 15.32 13.68
CA VAL A 151 -16.59 14.36 13.71
C VAL A 151 -15.31 15.04 13.20
N ARG A 152 -14.27 15.02 14.03
CA ARG A 152 -12.92 15.51 13.70
C ARG A 152 -11.89 14.40 13.52
N ALA A 153 -12.27 13.17 13.85
CA ALA A 153 -11.40 12.00 13.80
C ALA A 153 -11.02 11.61 12.36
N GLU A 154 -9.78 11.19 12.19
CA GLU A 154 -9.34 10.52 10.96
C GLU A 154 -10.08 9.18 10.82
N THR A 155 -10.57 8.87 9.61
CA THR A 155 -11.49 7.74 9.41
C THR A 155 -11.06 6.82 8.27
N LEU A 156 -10.81 5.55 8.56
CA LEU A 156 -10.65 4.49 7.58
C LEU A 156 -12.00 3.77 7.40
N ILE A 157 -12.55 3.82 6.21
CA ILE A 157 -13.81 3.17 5.84
C ILE A 157 -13.50 1.93 5.00
N LEU A 158 -13.96 0.77 5.46
CA LEU A 158 -13.89 -0.50 4.74
C LEU A 158 -15.25 -0.80 4.16
N LEU A 159 -15.32 -0.93 2.84
CA LEU A 159 -16.56 -1.13 2.10
C LEU A 159 -16.55 -2.47 1.40
N SER A 160 -17.56 -3.27 1.66
CA SER A 160 -17.82 -4.51 0.97
C SER A 160 -18.37 -4.27 -0.44
N GLY A 161 -17.83 -4.97 -1.43
CA GLY A 161 -18.32 -4.90 -2.81
C GLY A 161 -19.58 -5.74 -3.06
N ARG A 162 -19.88 -6.73 -2.21
CA ARG A 162 -21.08 -7.58 -2.33
C ARG A 162 -22.16 -7.23 -1.31
N ASP A 163 -21.96 -6.18 -0.50
CA ASP A 163 -22.97 -5.69 0.42
C ASP A 163 -24.02 -4.87 -0.31
N GLN A 164 -25.20 -5.46 -0.51
CA GLN A 164 -26.37 -4.78 -1.08
C GLN A 164 -27.38 -4.29 -0.02
N TRP A 165 -27.07 -4.46 1.27
CA TRP A 165 -28.07 -4.29 2.32
C TRP A 165 -28.09 -2.87 2.88
N LEU A 166 -26.93 -2.26 3.06
CA LEU A 166 -26.78 -1.00 3.81
C LEU A 166 -25.91 0.06 3.13
N LEU A 167 -25.36 -0.23 1.95
CA LEU A 167 -24.38 0.63 1.31
C LEU A 167 -24.76 1.00 -0.13
N ASN A 168 -24.76 2.31 -0.40
CA ASN A 168 -24.85 2.87 -1.74
C ASN A 168 -23.56 3.66 -2.02
N GLU A 169 -23.06 3.67 -3.26
CA GLU A 169 -21.92 4.51 -3.65
C GLU A 169 -22.16 5.99 -3.29
N ALA A 170 -23.42 6.42 -3.29
CA ALA A 170 -23.84 7.76 -2.84
C ALA A 170 -23.49 8.07 -1.37
N ASP A 171 -23.35 7.06 -0.50
CA ASP A 171 -22.94 7.26 0.89
C ASP A 171 -21.45 7.63 0.99
N ILE A 172 -20.61 7.13 0.07
CA ILE A 172 -19.18 7.48 -0.03
C ILE A 172 -19.02 8.95 -0.36
N ASP A 173 -19.76 9.44 -1.36
CA ASP A 173 -19.75 10.86 -1.74
C ASP A 173 -20.20 11.76 -0.57
N ARG A 174 -21.18 11.30 0.22
CA ARG A 174 -21.61 12.02 1.42
C ARG A 174 -20.50 12.07 2.47
N PHE A 175 -19.82 10.94 2.74
CA PHE A 175 -18.69 10.93 3.65
C PHE A 175 -17.58 11.86 3.18
N ALA A 176 -17.30 11.88 1.88
CA ALA A 176 -16.29 12.75 1.28
C ALA A 176 -16.55 14.24 1.51
N ARG A 177 -17.84 14.65 1.56
CA ARG A 177 -18.22 16.04 1.82
C ARG A 177 -18.25 16.40 3.31
N THR A 178 -18.25 15.41 4.21
CA THR A 178 -18.59 15.63 5.63
C THR A 178 -17.45 15.32 6.59
N LEU A 179 -16.65 14.29 6.30
CA LEU A 179 -15.52 13.89 7.15
C LEU A 179 -14.23 14.58 6.69
N PRO A 180 -13.46 15.21 7.60
CA PRO A 180 -12.33 16.05 7.22
C PRO A 180 -11.14 15.28 6.65
N ASN A 181 -10.88 14.06 7.12
CA ASN A 181 -9.80 13.18 6.66
C ASN A 181 -10.29 11.74 6.67
N PHE A 182 -10.53 11.16 5.49
CA PHE A 182 -10.97 9.78 5.38
C PHE A 182 -10.23 9.02 4.27
N ILE A 183 -10.09 7.72 4.48
CA ILE A 183 -9.53 6.76 3.53
C ILE A 183 -10.61 5.71 3.28
N VAL A 184 -10.85 5.36 2.01
CA VAL A 184 -11.81 4.30 1.66
C VAL A 184 -11.07 3.11 1.07
N ARG A 185 -11.40 1.91 1.53
CA ARG A 185 -10.95 0.65 0.95
C ARG A 185 -12.16 -0.16 0.52
N LYS A 186 -12.28 -0.35 -0.80
CA LYS A 186 -13.31 -1.20 -1.41
C LYS A 186 -12.80 -2.64 -1.50
N LEU A 187 -13.40 -3.53 -0.74
CA LEU A 187 -13.15 -4.97 -0.69
C LEU A 187 -14.15 -5.66 -1.62
N LYS A 188 -13.85 -5.66 -2.93
CA LYS A 188 -14.79 -5.98 -4.02
C LYS A 188 -15.44 -7.36 -3.90
N ASP A 189 -14.71 -8.34 -3.38
CA ASP A 189 -15.15 -9.73 -3.32
C ASP A 189 -15.73 -10.17 -1.97
N ASN A 190 -15.80 -9.25 -1.00
CA ASN A 190 -16.24 -9.54 0.36
C ASN A 190 -17.74 -9.26 0.55
N GLY A 191 -18.33 -9.86 1.58
CA GLY A 191 -19.72 -9.70 2.02
C GLY A 191 -19.88 -8.68 3.16
N HIS A 192 -21.03 -8.67 3.84
CA HIS A 192 -21.37 -7.61 4.80
C HIS A 192 -20.55 -7.66 6.11
N PHE A 193 -20.10 -8.84 6.54
CA PHE A 193 -19.41 -9.05 7.83
C PHE A 193 -17.90 -9.18 7.62
N LEU A 194 -17.27 -8.08 7.20
CA LEU A 194 -15.86 -8.01 6.84
C LEU A 194 -14.93 -8.55 7.94
N PHE A 195 -15.22 -8.28 9.22
CA PHE A 195 -14.34 -8.74 10.30
C PHE A 195 -14.45 -10.23 10.62
N PHE A 196 -15.41 -10.94 10.02
CA PHE A 196 -15.58 -12.39 10.15
C PHE A 196 -15.13 -13.16 8.91
N GLU A 197 -14.69 -12.49 7.85
CA GLU A 197 -14.25 -13.14 6.62
C GLU A 197 -12.75 -13.43 6.66
N ASP A 198 -12.37 -14.70 6.46
CA ASP A 198 -10.98 -15.17 6.50
C ASP A 198 -10.06 -14.45 5.50
N SER A 199 -10.61 -13.89 4.43
CA SER A 199 -9.85 -13.16 3.41
C SER A 199 -9.53 -11.71 3.80
N VAL A 200 -10.07 -11.20 4.91
CA VAL A 200 -9.87 -9.82 5.36
C VAL A 200 -8.89 -9.76 6.53
N ASP A 201 -7.67 -9.30 6.26
CA ASP A 201 -6.71 -8.97 7.30
C ASP A 201 -6.72 -7.47 7.60
N LEU A 202 -7.40 -7.10 8.69
CA LEU A 202 -7.49 -5.72 9.14
C LEU A 202 -6.12 -5.11 9.47
N VAL A 203 -5.19 -5.88 10.04
CA VAL A 203 -3.86 -5.37 10.39
C VAL A 203 -3.07 -5.05 9.13
N THR A 204 -3.13 -5.93 8.12
CA THR A 204 -2.54 -5.68 6.81
C THR A 204 -3.14 -4.42 6.18
N ILE A 205 -4.48 -4.25 6.18
CA ILE A 205 -5.13 -3.05 5.64
C ILE A 205 -4.68 -1.76 6.35
N ILE A 206 -4.56 -1.79 7.68
CA ILE A 206 -4.07 -0.65 8.48
C ILE A 206 -2.63 -0.28 8.10
N LYS A 207 -1.76 -1.27 7.87
CA LYS A 207 -0.38 -1.03 7.41
C LYS A 207 -0.35 -0.45 5.99
N CYS A 208 -1.10 -1.07 5.07
CA CYS A 208 -1.23 -0.64 3.67
C CYS A 208 -1.77 0.79 3.52
N THR A 209 -2.53 1.28 4.49
CA THR A 209 -3.08 2.64 4.48
C THR A 209 -2.23 3.66 5.20
N CYS A 210 -1.13 3.24 5.86
CA CYS A 210 -0.36 4.06 6.78
C CYS A 210 -1.23 4.69 7.90
N PHE A 211 -2.28 3.98 8.31
CA PHE A 211 -3.31 4.51 9.22
C PHE A 211 -2.96 4.30 10.71
N TYR A 212 -2.03 3.38 10.99
CA TYR A 212 -1.50 3.22 12.34
C TYR A 212 -0.59 4.38 12.71
N ARG A 213 -0.85 5.02 13.85
CA ARG A 213 -0.04 6.08 14.44
C ARG A 213 -0.03 5.97 15.96
N ARG A 214 1.12 6.27 16.58
CA ARG A 214 1.25 6.30 18.05
C ARG A 214 1.11 7.70 18.63
N GLY A 215 1.35 8.73 17.81
CA GLY A 215 1.20 10.13 18.17
C GLY A 215 0.04 10.80 17.44
N LYS A 216 0.02 12.14 17.47
CA LYS A 216 -1.03 12.98 16.85
C LYS A 216 -1.11 12.87 15.32
N SER A 217 -0.04 12.45 14.67
CA SER A 217 0.06 12.29 13.23
C SER A 217 0.90 11.05 12.91
N HIS A 218 0.64 10.43 11.77
CA HIS A 218 1.43 9.29 11.30
C HIS A 218 2.89 9.70 11.02
N ASP A 219 3.83 8.89 11.51
CA ASP A 219 5.25 9.00 11.21
C ASP A 219 5.75 7.72 10.53
N HIS A 220 6.11 7.83 9.25
CA HIS A 220 6.49 6.70 8.41
C HIS A 220 7.71 5.89 8.91
N ILE A 221 8.46 6.38 9.89
CA ILE A 221 9.65 5.70 10.40
C ILE A 221 9.32 5.01 11.72
N SER A 222 8.81 5.76 12.70
CA SER A 222 8.54 5.28 14.06
C SER A 222 7.24 4.50 14.18
N ASP A 223 6.22 4.79 13.37
CA ASP A 223 4.95 4.06 13.35
C ASP A 223 4.97 2.87 12.38
N TYR A 224 6.03 2.70 11.58
CA TYR A 224 6.16 1.55 10.69
C TYR A 224 6.16 0.22 11.47
N ILE A 225 5.43 -0.76 10.94
CA ILE A 225 5.37 -2.12 11.45
C ILE A 225 5.94 -3.04 10.38
N MET A 226 6.95 -3.82 10.75
CA MET A 226 7.59 -4.81 9.88
C MET A 226 6.58 -5.80 9.30
N LEU A 227 6.82 -6.24 8.06
CA LEU A 227 6.07 -7.36 7.49
C LEU A 227 6.25 -8.62 8.33
N THR A 228 5.17 -9.36 8.51
CA THR A 228 5.14 -10.73 8.99
C THR A 228 5.71 -11.66 7.91
N SER A 229 6.08 -12.89 8.31
CA SER A 229 6.52 -13.91 7.34
C SER A 229 5.44 -14.24 6.31
N TYR A 230 4.17 -14.14 6.67
CA TYR A 230 3.05 -14.34 5.74
C TYR A 230 2.97 -13.21 4.71
N GLU A 231 2.95 -11.95 5.14
CA GLU A 231 2.92 -10.79 4.25
C GLU A 231 4.15 -10.75 3.32
N LEU A 232 5.34 -11.10 3.84
CA LEU A 232 6.56 -11.21 3.03
C LEU A 232 6.44 -12.31 1.97
N LYS A 233 5.90 -13.47 2.34
CA LYS A 233 5.68 -14.57 1.39
C LYS A 233 4.69 -14.15 0.30
N GLN A 234 3.56 -13.54 0.68
CA GLN A 234 2.57 -13.05 -0.29
C GLN A 234 3.20 -12.07 -1.27
N LEU A 235 3.98 -11.10 -0.77
CA LEU A 235 4.66 -10.13 -1.62
C LEU A 235 5.65 -10.78 -2.61
N VAL A 236 6.40 -11.80 -2.15
CA VAL A 236 7.31 -12.57 -3.02
C VAL A 236 6.53 -13.38 -4.05
N ASP A 237 5.43 -14.02 -3.63
CA ASP A 237 4.56 -14.81 -4.51
C ASP A 237 3.91 -13.93 -5.59
N ASP A 238 3.48 -12.72 -5.25
CA ASP A 238 2.91 -11.73 -6.20
C ASP A 238 3.93 -11.27 -7.25
N HIS A 239 5.23 -11.30 -6.93
CA HIS A 239 6.33 -10.92 -7.83
C HIS A 239 7.12 -12.13 -8.34
N LYS A 240 6.64 -13.35 -8.07
CA LYS A 240 7.36 -14.59 -8.36
C LYS A 240 7.64 -14.75 -9.84
N LEU A 241 6.69 -14.39 -10.70
CA LEU A 241 6.87 -14.47 -12.14
C LEU A 241 8.05 -13.62 -12.60
N LEU A 242 8.19 -12.38 -12.09
CA LEU A 242 9.34 -11.52 -12.40
C LEU A 242 10.64 -12.08 -11.82
N ILE A 243 10.63 -12.47 -10.54
CA ILE A 243 11.83 -12.93 -9.83
C ILE A 243 12.37 -14.23 -10.44
N ASP A 244 11.50 -15.22 -10.65
CA ASP A 244 11.91 -16.52 -11.20
C ASP A 244 12.34 -16.37 -12.67
N ALA A 245 11.61 -15.60 -13.47
CA ALA A 245 11.95 -15.35 -14.88
C ALA A 245 13.27 -14.60 -15.04
N THR A 246 13.61 -13.69 -14.12
CA THR A 246 14.83 -12.90 -14.18
C THR A 246 16.00 -13.52 -13.41
N SER A 247 15.76 -14.51 -12.54
CA SER A 247 16.76 -15.16 -11.70
C SER A 247 17.90 -14.22 -11.26
N PRO A 248 17.62 -13.16 -10.48
CA PRO A 248 18.56 -12.08 -10.22
C PRO A 248 19.93 -12.57 -9.72
N VAL A 249 20.99 -11.90 -10.16
CA VAL A 249 22.35 -12.07 -9.65
C VAL A 249 22.66 -10.92 -8.71
N TYR A 250 23.13 -11.23 -7.51
CA TYR A 250 23.58 -10.23 -6.53
C TYR A 250 25.08 -10.36 -6.35
N LEU A 251 25.78 -9.23 -6.43
CA LEU A 251 27.21 -9.10 -6.22
C LEU A 251 27.48 -7.99 -5.22
N SER A 252 28.51 -8.15 -4.39
CA SER A 252 28.96 -7.12 -3.47
C SER A 252 30.48 -7.07 -3.37
N THR A 253 31.02 -5.97 -2.86
CA THR A 253 32.46 -5.77 -2.70
C THR A 253 32.85 -5.83 -1.22
N LEU A 254 33.74 -6.76 -0.88
CA LEU A 254 34.29 -6.87 0.48
C LEU A 254 35.20 -5.67 0.81
N ALA A 255 35.51 -5.48 2.10
CA ALA A 255 36.38 -4.40 2.57
C ALA A 255 37.78 -4.39 1.92
N ASN A 256 38.30 -5.57 1.59
CA ASN A 256 39.58 -5.75 0.89
C ASN A 256 39.51 -5.48 -0.63
N GLY A 257 38.35 -5.09 -1.16
CA GLY A 257 38.13 -4.80 -2.58
C GLY A 257 37.78 -6.02 -3.44
N LYS A 258 37.75 -7.23 -2.88
CA LYS A 258 37.34 -8.43 -3.62
C LYS A 258 35.83 -8.41 -3.88
N ARG A 259 35.43 -8.58 -5.14
CA ARG A 259 34.04 -8.82 -5.51
C ARG A 259 33.65 -10.26 -5.17
N VAL A 260 32.47 -10.42 -4.59
CA VAL A 260 31.90 -11.71 -4.23
C VAL A 260 30.46 -11.80 -4.70
N ARG A 261 29.99 -13.03 -4.88
CA ARG A 261 28.57 -13.31 -5.09
C ARG A 261 27.82 -13.16 -3.78
N GLY A 262 26.59 -12.66 -3.85
CA GLY A 262 25.77 -12.34 -2.70
C GLY A 262 26.05 -10.95 -2.15
N LEU A 263 25.51 -10.71 -0.96
CA LEU A 263 25.51 -9.43 -0.26
C LEU A 263 26.54 -9.40 0.88
N GLU A 264 27.48 -10.34 0.99
CA GLU A 264 28.48 -10.39 2.09
C GLU A 264 29.26 -9.08 2.29
N GLY A 265 29.56 -8.34 1.22
CA GLY A 265 30.25 -7.04 1.26
C GLY A 265 29.45 -5.88 1.86
N ILE A 266 28.15 -6.09 2.13
CA ILE A 266 27.29 -5.07 2.70
C ILE A 266 27.55 -4.89 4.21
N PRO A 267 27.59 -3.65 4.74
CA PRO A 267 27.74 -3.44 6.18
C PRO A 267 26.55 -4.03 6.96
N SER A 268 26.82 -4.78 8.04
CA SER A 268 25.77 -5.37 8.90
C SER A 268 25.06 -4.35 9.80
N GLU A 269 25.74 -3.24 10.12
CA GLU A 269 25.24 -2.21 11.04
C GLU A 269 25.11 -0.88 10.33
N GLY A 270 24.02 -0.17 10.64
CA GLY A 270 23.78 1.18 10.15
C GLY A 270 24.37 2.30 11.04
N PRO A 271 24.27 3.55 10.58
CA PRO A 271 23.53 3.98 9.39
C PRO A 271 24.25 3.66 8.07
N VAL A 272 23.49 3.18 7.08
CA VAL A 272 23.98 2.96 5.69
C VAL A 272 23.03 3.61 4.71
N LEU A 273 23.57 4.32 3.73
CA LEU A 273 22.83 4.89 2.61
C LEU A 273 23.23 4.17 1.31
N TYR A 274 22.32 3.38 0.76
CA TYR A 274 22.49 2.74 -0.56
C TYR A 274 22.05 3.72 -1.63
N VAL A 275 22.95 4.02 -2.57
CA VAL A 275 22.72 5.04 -3.61
C VAL A 275 22.93 4.41 -4.98
N GLY A 276 21.93 4.49 -5.85
CA GLY A 276 22.00 3.82 -7.16
C GLY A 276 21.06 4.39 -8.22
N TYR A 277 21.01 3.70 -9.35
CA TYR A 277 20.13 3.99 -10.50
C TYR A 277 18.73 3.40 -10.30
N HIS A 278 17.69 4.21 -10.59
CA HIS A 278 16.30 3.76 -10.52
C HIS A 278 15.85 3.14 -11.85
N VAL A 279 15.54 1.84 -11.83
CA VAL A 279 15.08 1.10 -13.00
C VAL A 279 13.65 1.50 -13.36
N LEU A 280 13.27 1.37 -14.64
CA LEU A 280 11.92 1.65 -15.13
C LEU A 280 10.86 1.02 -14.22
N LEU A 281 9.86 1.82 -13.83
CA LEU A 281 8.75 1.48 -12.92
C LEU A 281 9.16 0.97 -11.53
N GLY A 282 10.43 1.02 -11.15
CA GLY A 282 10.88 0.48 -9.88
C GLY A 282 10.83 -1.06 -9.81
N LEU A 283 11.02 -1.76 -10.94
CA LEU A 283 10.96 -3.22 -11.03
C LEU A 283 12.00 -3.94 -10.14
N GLU A 284 13.07 -3.25 -9.76
CA GLU A 284 14.15 -3.72 -8.92
C GLU A 284 13.83 -3.71 -7.42
N ILE A 285 12.82 -2.94 -6.98
CA ILE A 285 12.55 -2.64 -5.57
C ILE A 285 12.20 -3.89 -4.76
N VAL A 286 11.29 -4.73 -5.25
CA VAL A 286 10.90 -5.96 -4.55
C VAL A 286 12.06 -6.96 -4.52
N PRO A 287 12.74 -7.28 -5.65
CA PRO A 287 13.92 -8.14 -5.64
C PRO A 287 15.02 -7.68 -4.70
N VAL A 288 15.32 -6.37 -4.63
CA VAL A 288 16.41 -5.89 -3.76
C VAL A 288 16.03 -5.98 -2.28
N ILE A 289 14.85 -5.51 -1.88
CA ILE A 289 14.47 -5.50 -0.45
C ILE A 289 14.31 -6.93 0.08
N THR A 290 13.68 -7.82 -0.69
CA THR A 290 13.49 -9.22 -0.28
C THR A 290 14.81 -9.97 -0.17
N GLN A 291 15.79 -9.72 -1.04
CA GLN A 291 17.12 -10.33 -0.93
C GLN A 291 17.89 -9.83 0.30
N PHE A 292 17.83 -8.53 0.61
CA PHE A 292 18.46 -7.97 1.81
C PHE A 292 17.91 -8.59 3.10
N LEU A 293 16.58 -8.77 3.17
CA LEU A 293 15.93 -9.45 4.27
C LEU A 293 16.36 -10.93 4.35
N LYS A 294 16.34 -11.63 3.22
CA LYS A 294 16.64 -13.07 3.15
C LYS A 294 18.10 -13.40 3.51
N GLU A 295 19.05 -12.67 2.95
CA GLU A 295 20.48 -13.00 3.05
C GLU A 295 21.16 -12.35 4.25
N ARG A 296 20.73 -11.13 4.62
CA ARG A 296 21.41 -10.32 5.64
C ARG A 296 20.55 -9.97 6.84
N ASN A 297 19.25 -10.31 6.82
CA ASN A 297 18.27 -9.84 7.81
C ASN A 297 18.29 -8.31 7.97
N ILE A 298 18.54 -7.60 6.86
CA ILE A 298 18.58 -6.14 6.81
C ILE A 298 17.27 -5.64 6.23
N HIS A 299 16.56 -4.82 7.00
CA HIS A 299 15.37 -4.14 6.51
C HIS A 299 15.75 -2.83 5.82
N LEU A 300 15.71 -2.85 4.49
CA LEU A 300 16.06 -1.72 3.63
C LEU A 300 14.87 -0.75 3.49
N ARG A 301 15.03 0.50 3.94
CA ARG A 301 13.99 1.54 3.93
C ARG A 301 14.14 2.45 2.71
N GLY A 302 13.25 2.31 1.72
CA GLY A 302 13.27 3.11 0.49
C GLY A 302 12.72 4.52 0.66
N LEU A 303 13.45 5.53 0.17
CA LEU A 303 12.94 6.89 0.02
C LEU A 303 12.09 6.96 -1.24
N ALA A 304 10.78 7.10 -1.06
CA ALA A 304 9.77 7.02 -2.10
C ALA A 304 9.19 8.40 -2.41
N HIS A 305 8.74 8.61 -3.65
CA HIS A 305 7.96 9.80 -3.97
C HIS A 305 6.66 9.83 -3.14
N PRO A 306 6.24 10.99 -2.57
CA PRO A 306 5.01 11.09 -1.75
C PRO A 306 3.75 10.55 -2.44
N MET A 307 3.68 10.61 -3.77
CA MET A 307 2.60 10.00 -4.56
C MET A 307 2.40 8.51 -4.23
N LEU A 308 3.47 7.75 -4.00
CA LEU A 308 3.38 6.33 -3.65
C LEU A 308 2.80 6.10 -2.25
N MET A 309 2.85 7.13 -1.39
CA MET A 309 2.31 7.10 -0.03
C MET A 309 0.87 7.61 0.02
N TRP A 310 0.36 8.20 -1.07
CA TRP A 310 -1.00 8.69 -1.14
C TRP A 310 -2.01 7.54 -1.13
N ASN A 311 -3.17 7.77 -0.51
CA ASN A 311 -4.30 6.85 -0.57
C ASN A 311 -5.27 7.39 -1.63
N ILE A 312 -5.05 7.00 -2.90
CA ILE A 312 -5.89 7.41 -4.02
C ILE A 312 -7.32 6.94 -3.74
N GLN A 313 -8.27 7.87 -3.75
CA GLN A 313 -9.69 7.55 -3.51
C GLN A 313 -10.43 7.21 -4.82
N ASP A 314 -9.92 7.67 -5.96
CA ASP A 314 -10.49 7.40 -7.29
C ASP A 314 -9.97 6.05 -7.83
N ASP A 315 -10.86 5.06 -7.90
CA ASP A 315 -10.56 3.71 -8.39
C ASP A 315 -10.84 3.52 -9.89
N ARG A 316 -11.11 4.60 -10.64
CA ARG A 316 -11.49 4.53 -12.05
C ARG A 316 -10.39 3.99 -12.97
N LEU A 317 -9.11 4.19 -12.65
CA LEU A 317 -7.99 3.81 -13.53
C LEU A 317 -6.91 2.95 -12.86
N VAL A 318 -6.54 3.26 -11.61
CA VAL A 318 -5.51 2.52 -10.88
C VAL A 318 -6.11 2.02 -9.58
N ASP A 319 -6.06 0.71 -9.36
CA ASP A 319 -6.45 0.14 -8.07
C ASP A 319 -5.54 0.75 -6.98
N PRO A 320 -6.07 1.48 -5.99
CA PRO A 320 -5.28 2.06 -4.92
C PRO A 320 -4.40 1.03 -4.18
N GLN A 321 -4.79 -0.24 -4.21
CA GLN A 321 -4.03 -1.34 -3.62
C GLN A 321 -2.70 -1.62 -4.33
N MET A 322 -2.54 -1.21 -5.59
CA MET A 322 -1.28 -1.40 -6.34
C MET A 322 -0.08 -0.69 -5.69
N LEU A 323 -0.34 0.38 -4.93
CA LEU A 323 0.69 1.15 -4.23
C LEU A 323 1.00 0.62 -2.84
N ASP A 324 0.16 -0.27 -2.30
CA ASP A 324 0.27 -0.76 -0.92
C ASP A 324 1.60 -1.46 -0.66
N LYS A 325 2.13 -2.15 -1.67
CA LYS A 325 3.44 -2.82 -1.58
C LYS A 325 4.56 -1.87 -1.15
N TYR A 326 4.56 -0.62 -1.60
CA TYR A 326 5.61 0.34 -1.24
C TYR A 326 5.53 0.75 0.23
N LYS A 327 4.31 0.87 0.77
CA LYS A 327 4.06 1.17 2.19
C LYS A 327 4.40 -0.03 3.05
N MET A 328 3.98 -1.23 2.63
CA MET A 328 4.29 -2.50 3.30
C MET A 328 5.79 -2.76 3.40
N LEU A 329 6.54 -2.50 2.32
CA LEU A 329 8.00 -2.59 2.27
C LEU A 329 8.73 -1.54 3.12
N GLY A 330 8.02 -0.64 3.80
CA GLY A 330 8.61 0.38 4.66
C GLY A 330 9.12 1.60 3.88
N GLY A 331 8.54 1.88 2.72
CA GLY A 331 8.76 3.12 1.98
C GLY A 331 8.50 4.34 2.86
N VAL A 332 9.35 5.35 2.72
CA VAL A 332 9.29 6.61 3.47
C VAL A 332 9.22 7.75 2.46
N PRO A 333 8.25 8.68 2.55
CA PRO A 333 8.20 9.82 1.64
C PRO A 333 9.52 10.59 1.70
N VAL A 334 10.12 10.83 0.54
CA VAL A 334 11.42 11.49 0.46
C VAL A 334 11.30 12.95 0.94
N SER A 335 12.16 13.32 1.89
CA SER A 335 12.35 14.68 2.37
C SER A 335 13.69 14.75 3.12
N ASN A 336 14.27 15.94 3.23
CA ASN A 336 15.50 16.14 4.02
C ASN A 336 15.31 15.66 5.47
N PHE A 337 14.12 15.88 6.04
CA PHE A 337 13.77 15.47 7.40
C PHE A 337 13.69 13.95 7.55
N ASN A 338 13.10 13.25 6.58
CA ASN A 338 12.98 11.78 6.65
C ASN A 338 14.32 11.07 6.40
N ILE A 339 15.16 11.59 5.49
CA ILE A 339 16.54 11.10 5.33
C ILE A 339 17.30 11.27 6.65
N TYR A 340 17.20 12.45 7.27
CA TYR A 340 17.82 12.73 8.56
C TYR A 340 17.38 11.74 9.63
N LYS A 341 16.06 11.52 9.79
CA LYS A 341 15.50 10.58 10.76
C LYS A 341 15.94 9.14 10.54
N LEU A 342 15.95 8.66 9.28
CA LEU A 342 16.40 7.31 8.95
C LEU A 342 17.87 7.08 9.35
N LEU A 343 18.74 8.03 9.03
CA LEU A 343 20.15 7.92 9.39
C LEU A 343 20.38 8.11 10.89
N GLN A 344 19.62 8.99 11.55
CA GLN A 344 19.64 9.15 13.00
C GLN A 344 19.24 7.86 13.72
N SER A 345 18.26 7.13 13.21
CA SER A 345 17.82 5.84 13.76
C SER A 345 18.73 4.67 13.38
N LYS A 346 19.90 4.93 12.79
CA LYS A 346 20.86 3.92 12.31
C LYS A 346 20.26 2.94 11.29
N SER A 347 19.29 3.39 10.49
CA SER A 347 18.63 2.55 9.49
C SER A 347 19.54 2.27 8.27
N HIS A 348 19.19 1.22 7.54
CA HIS A 348 19.63 0.98 6.18
C HIS A 348 18.64 1.67 5.23
N ALA A 349 19.06 2.77 4.61
CA ALA A 349 18.22 3.61 3.76
C ALA A 349 18.59 3.46 2.28
N LEU A 350 17.60 3.38 1.40
CA LEU A 350 17.76 3.29 -0.06
C LEU A 350 17.36 4.61 -0.72
N LEU A 351 18.25 5.17 -1.51
CA LEU A 351 18.08 6.44 -2.21
C LEU A 351 18.39 6.31 -3.70
N TYR A 352 17.47 6.78 -4.51
CA TYR A 352 17.67 7.01 -5.94
C TYR A 352 17.66 8.51 -6.19
N PRO A 353 18.83 9.17 -6.36
CA PRO A 353 18.87 10.62 -6.47
C PRO A 353 18.08 11.17 -7.66
N GLY A 354 17.96 10.43 -8.77
CA GLY A 354 17.11 10.86 -9.88
C GLY A 354 15.62 10.69 -9.66
N GLY A 355 15.21 9.79 -8.76
CA GLY A 355 13.82 9.59 -8.36
C GLY A 355 12.91 9.25 -9.54
N ILE A 356 11.74 9.91 -9.62
CA ILE A 356 10.73 9.67 -10.66
C ILE A 356 11.31 9.78 -12.07
N ARG A 357 12.21 10.75 -12.31
CA ARG A 357 12.78 10.99 -13.64
C ARG A 357 13.59 9.81 -14.19
N GLU A 358 14.23 9.04 -13.30
CA GLU A 358 14.91 7.79 -13.65
C GLU A 358 13.91 6.64 -13.79
N SER A 359 12.98 6.46 -12.83
CA SER A 359 11.98 5.38 -12.90
C SER A 359 10.98 5.48 -14.05
N PHE A 360 10.88 6.65 -14.69
CA PHE A 360 10.06 6.91 -15.87
C PHE A 360 10.91 7.44 -17.02
N HIS A 361 12.16 6.97 -17.12
CA HIS A 361 13.06 7.35 -18.22
C HIS A 361 12.42 7.06 -19.59
N ARG A 362 12.92 7.76 -20.61
CA ARG A 362 12.43 7.67 -21.99
C ARG A 362 13.23 6.64 -22.78
N LYS A 363 12.83 6.39 -24.03
CA LYS A 363 13.55 5.47 -24.93
C LYS A 363 15.00 5.92 -25.10
N GLY A 364 15.96 5.00 -24.97
CA GLY A 364 17.39 5.31 -25.11
C GLY A 364 18.00 6.05 -23.90
N GLU A 365 17.27 6.14 -22.79
CA GLU A 365 17.73 6.70 -21.53
C GLU A 365 18.01 5.64 -20.45
N GLU A 366 17.94 4.36 -20.80
CA GLU A 366 18.25 3.24 -19.91
C GLU A 366 19.64 3.45 -19.29
N TYR A 367 19.73 3.25 -17.97
CA TYR A 367 20.97 3.37 -17.20
C TYR A 367 21.60 4.78 -17.12
N LYS A 368 20.89 5.84 -17.52
CA LYS A 368 21.37 7.22 -17.36
C LYS A 368 21.00 7.76 -15.98
N LEU A 369 21.98 8.37 -15.32
CA LEU A 369 21.78 9.03 -14.02
C LEU A 369 21.32 10.48 -14.20
N PHE A 370 20.08 10.75 -13.82
CA PHE A 370 19.48 12.08 -13.80
C PHE A 370 19.55 12.63 -12.37
N TRP A 371 20.75 12.93 -11.89
CA TRP A 371 20.97 13.36 -10.52
C TRP A 371 20.84 14.89 -10.37
N PRO A 372 20.28 15.40 -9.26
CA PRO A 372 20.24 16.84 -8.98
C PRO A 372 21.64 17.44 -8.87
N GLU A 373 21.75 18.75 -9.08
CA GLU A 373 23.05 19.43 -8.93
C GLU A 373 23.50 19.52 -7.47
N GLN A 374 22.53 19.55 -6.55
CA GLN A 374 22.78 19.80 -5.14
C GLN A 374 23.30 18.56 -4.40
N PRO A 375 24.43 18.65 -3.66
CA PRO A 375 25.06 17.50 -3.00
C PRO A 375 24.47 17.20 -1.60
N GLU A 376 23.19 17.49 -1.37
CA GLU A 376 22.64 17.52 -0.01
C GLU A 376 22.67 16.16 0.70
N PHE A 377 22.44 15.05 -0.01
CA PHE A 377 22.42 13.74 0.63
C PHE A 377 23.79 13.33 1.18
N VAL A 378 24.90 13.72 0.55
CA VAL A 378 26.24 13.37 1.06
C VAL A 378 26.58 14.16 2.32
N ARG A 379 26.10 15.41 2.41
CA ARG A 379 26.24 16.26 3.59
C ARG A 379 25.47 15.66 4.76
N VAL A 380 24.21 15.25 4.53
CA VAL A 380 23.39 14.59 5.55
C VAL A 380 24.00 13.24 5.97
N ALA A 381 24.49 12.43 5.02
CA ALA A 381 25.18 11.18 5.33
C ALA A 381 26.40 11.39 6.26
N SER A 382 27.22 12.39 5.96
CA SER A 382 28.42 12.72 6.75
C SER A 382 28.13 13.12 8.19
N LYS A 383 27.00 13.80 8.42
CA LYS A 383 26.57 14.24 9.76
C LYS A 383 26.33 13.07 10.71
N PHE A 384 25.99 11.90 10.18
CA PHE A 384 25.75 10.68 10.96
C PHE A 384 26.87 9.65 10.83
N GLY A 385 27.96 9.98 10.11
CA GLY A 385 29.00 9.01 9.76
C GLY A 385 28.45 7.80 8.99
N ALA A 386 27.40 8.00 8.19
CA ALA A 386 26.77 6.91 7.45
C ALA A 386 27.68 6.38 6.35
N LYS A 387 27.75 5.06 6.18
CA LYS A 387 28.43 4.46 5.02
C LYS A 387 27.57 4.66 3.78
N ILE A 388 28.17 5.15 2.70
CA ILE A 388 27.49 5.22 1.40
C ILE A 388 27.88 3.98 0.59
N VAL A 389 26.90 3.20 0.17
CA VAL A 389 27.12 2.04 -0.72
C VAL A 389 26.60 2.39 -2.11
N PRO A 390 27.48 2.75 -3.07
CA PRO A 390 27.07 2.93 -4.46
C PRO A 390 26.67 1.57 -5.05
N PHE A 391 25.60 1.52 -5.83
CA PHE A 391 25.20 0.27 -6.49
C PHE A 391 24.58 0.50 -7.87
N GLY A 392 24.73 -0.48 -8.73
CA GLY A 392 24.13 -0.52 -10.07
C GLY A 392 23.15 -1.67 -10.21
N VAL A 393 22.15 -1.49 -11.08
CA VAL A 393 21.20 -2.52 -11.50
C VAL A 393 21.11 -2.52 -13.02
N VAL A 394 21.18 -3.71 -13.62
CA VAL A 394 21.12 -3.91 -15.08
C VAL A 394 20.22 -5.10 -15.41
N GLY A 395 19.38 -4.98 -16.43
CA GLY A 395 18.54 -6.08 -16.93
C GLY A 395 17.15 -5.68 -17.42
N GLU A 396 16.72 -4.42 -17.26
CA GLU A 396 15.38 -4.00 -17.72
C GLU A 396 15.21 -4.16 -19.24
N ASP A 397 16.27 -3.83 -19.97
CA ASP A 397 16.37 -3.98 -21.42
C ASP A 397 16.46 -5.45 -21.85
N ASP A 398 16.68 -6.39 -20.93
CA ASP A 398 16.62 -7.82 -21.19
C ASP A 398 15.23 -8.42 -20.95
N ILE A 399 14.30 -7.65 -20.39
CA ILE A 399 12.97 -8.14 -19.97
C ILE A 399 11.86 -7.51 -20.80
N CYS A 400 11.98 -6.23 -21.16
CA CYS A 400 10.98 -5.53 -21.97
C CYS A 400 11.62 -4.52 -22.93
N HIS A 401 10.87 -4.18 -23.98
CA HIS A 401 11.14 -3.03 -24.84
C HIS A 401 10.18 -1.90 -24.47
N LEU A 402 10.72 -0.71 -24.19
CA LEU A 402 9.93 0.51 -24.08
C LEU A 402 9.56 1.00 -25.49
N VAL A 403 8.28 0.87 -25.85
CA VAL A 403 7.77 1.26 -27.18
C VAL A 403 7.03 2.59 -27.16
N LEU A 404 6.40 2.95 -26.04
CA LEU A 404 5.71 4.22 -25.85
C LEU A 404 6.19 4.90 -24.56
N ASP A 405 6.99 5.94 -24.70
CA ASP A 405 7.38 6.82 -23.59
C ASP A 405 6.44 8.04 -23.47
N ALA A 406 6.69 8.90 -22.48
CA ALA A 406 5.89 10.09 -22.23
C ALA A 406 5.75 11.02 -23.46
N LYS A 407 6.78 11.13 -24.30
CA LYS A 407 6.75 11.99 -25.49
C LYS A 407 5.86 11.38 -26.58
N ASP A 408 5.94 10.07 -26.78
CA ASP A 408 5.07 9.39 -27.76
C ASP A 408 3.59 9.51 -27.36
N GLN A 409 3.30 9.27 -26.08
CA GLN A 409 1.92 9.25 -25.58
C GLN A 409 1.26 10.63 -25.63
N ARG A 410 1.99 11.71 -25.35
CA ARG A 410 1.50 13.10 -25.51
C ARG A 410 1.06 13.42 -26.95
N ASN A 411 1.59 12.70 -27.95
CA ASN A 411 1.25 12.89 -29.36
C ASN A 411 0.04 12.05 -29.82
N ILE A 412 -0.47 11.15 -28.98
CA ILE A 412 -1.62 10.29 -29.29
C ILE A 412 -2.82 10.80 -28.49
N PRO A 413 -3.89 11.34 -29.11
CA PRO A 413 -4.96 12.05 -28.39
C PRO A 413 -5.54 11.31 -27.19
N ILE A 414 -5.90 10.03 -27.36
CA ILE A 414 -6.48 9.20 -26.29
C ILE A 414 -5.48 8.98 -25.14
N LEU A 415 -4.19 8.78 -25.46
CA LEU A 415 -3.16 8.58 -24.44
C LEU A 415 -2.78 9.89 -23.75
N LYS A 416 -2.85 11.00 -24.48
CA LYS A 416 -2.68 12.34 -23.92
C LYS A 416 -3.77 12.63 -22.89
N ASP A 417 -5.04 12.42 -23.23
CA ASP A 417 -6.16 12.65 -22.30
C ASP A 417 -6.02 11.76 -21.05
N PHE A 418 -5.56 10.52 -21.23
CA PHE A 418 -5.25 9.59 -20.14
C PHE A 418 -4.09 10.09 -19.26
N MET A 419 -3.01 10.60 -19.85
CA MET A 419 -1.90 11.20 -19.11
C MET A 419 -2.32 12.46 -18.35
N ASP A 420 -3.09 13.35 -18.97
CA ASP A 420 -3.57 14.58 -18.36
C ASP A 420 -4.47 14.26 -17.13
N TYR A 421 -5.27 13.18 -17.21
CA TYR A 421 -6.00 12.68 -16.06
C TYR A 421 -5.08 12.14 -14.94
N ILE A 422 -4.05 11.34 -15.27
CA ILE A 422 -3.09 10.84 -14.27
C ILE A 422 -2.39 12.01 -13.58
N GLU A 423 -1.99 13.02 -14.35
CA GLU A 423 -1.36 14.23 -13.84
C GLU A 423 -2.30 14.96 -12.85
N GLU A 424 -3.57 15.17 -13.21
CA GLU A 424 -4.54 15.79 -12.30
C GLU A 424 -4.81 14.94 -11.04
N ALA A 425 -4.93 13.62 -11.20
CA ALA A 425 -5.16 12.69 -10.08
C ALA A 425 -3.98 12.63 -9.10
N THR A 426 -2.76 12.87 -9.59
CA THR A 426 -1.52 12.81 -8.79
C THR A 426 -1.05 14.19 -8.31
N LYS A 427 -1.65 15.27 -8.81
CA LYS A 427 -1.32 16.67 -8.47
C LYS A 427 -1.32 16.96 -6.98
N GLN A 428 -2.23 16.34 -6.22
CA GLN A 428 -2.29 16.52 -4.76
C GLN A 428 -1.06 15.96 -4.03
N ALA A 429 -0.34 15.01 -4.62
CA ALA A 429 0.92 14.52 -4.08
C ALA A 429 2.07 15.53 -4.20
N GLY A 430 1.89 16.57 -5.02
CA GLY A 430 2.86 17.64 -5.28
C GLY A 430 4.02 17.21 -6.18
N ASN A 431 4.75 18.20 -6.70
CA ASN A 431 6.03 18.02 -7.37
C ASN A 431 7.14 18.44 -6.41
N LEU A 432 8.00 17.48 -6.02
CA LEU A 432 9.09 17.75 -5.07
C LEU A 432 10.18 18.67 -5.63
N ARG A 433 10.16 18.91 -6.94
CA ARG A 433 11.10 19.75 -7.69
C ARG A 433 10.38 20.88 -8.43
N GLU A 434 9.27 21.34 -7.88
CA GLU A 434 8.56 22.50 -8.42
C GLU A 434 9.52 23.70 -8.51
N GLY A 435 9.54 24.36 -9.67
CA GLY A 435 10.46 25.47 -9.96
C GLY A 435 11.86 25.07 -10.46
N ASP A 436 12.18 23.77 -10.52
CA ASP A 436 13.39 23.28 -11.18
C ASP A 436 13.20 23.33 -12.70
N GLY A 437 13.92 24.24 -13.37
CA GLY A 437 13.86 24.41 -14.83
C GLY A 437 14.60 23.34 -15.64
N THR A 438 15.26 22.38 -14.98
CA THR A 438 15.95 21.27 -15.65
C THR A 438 14.99 20.11 -15.97
N GLU A 439 15.49 19.08 -16.65
CA GLU A 439 14.74 17.83 -16.90
C GLU A 439 14.29 17.11 -15.60
N LEU A 440 14.84 17.47 -14.44
CA LEU A 440 14.48 16.89 -13.14
C LEU A 440 13.19 17.45 -12.56
N GLY A 441 12.88 18.72 -12.84
CA GLY A 441 11.60 19.33 -12.48
C GLY A 441 10.43 18.72 -13.25
N ASN A 442 10.72 18.08 -14.38
CA ASN A 442 9.75 17.37 -15.19
C ASN A 442 9.42 15.98 -14.60
N GLN A 443 8.60 15.95 -13.55
CA GLN A 443 8.19 14.72 -12.85
C GLN A 443 6.92 14.07 -13.46
N ILE A 444 6.90 13.87 -14.77
CA ILE A 444 5.76 13.23 -15.43
C ILE A 444 5.66 11.75 -15.02
N CYS A 445 4.56 11.41 -14.36
CA CYS A 445 4.15 10.02 -14.15
C CYS A 445 3.24 9.60 -15.30
N TYR A 446 3.54 8.47 -15.94
CA TYR A 446 2.77 7.95 -17.06
C TYR A 446 2.84 6.42 -17.06
N LEU A 447 1.92 5.75 -17.74
CA LEU A 447 1.98 4.29 -17.89
C LEU A 447 2.79 3.95 -19.15
N PRO A 448 4.05 3.50 -19.06
CA PRO A 448 4.86 3.21 -20.24
C PRO A 448 4.28 2.05 -21.05
N GLY A 449 4.31 2.18 -22.38
CA GLY A 449 3.99 1.07 -23.27
C GLY A 449 5.18 0.12 -23.34
N LEU A 450 5.02 -1.09 -22.79
CA LEU A 450 6.06 -2.11 -22.70
C LEU A 450 5.69 -3.34 -23.53
N VAL A 451 6.63 -3.82 -24.35
CA VAL A 451 6.52 -5.12 -25.02
C VAL A 451 7.46 -6.11 -24.32
N PRO A 452 6.95 -7.19 -23.70
CA PRO A 452 7.79 -8.16 -23.01
C PRO A 452 8.69 -8.93 -24.00
N LYS A 453 9.90 -9.28 -23.56
CA LYS A 453 10.83 -10.17 -24.27
C LYS A 453 10.84 -11.56 -23.63
N ILE A 454 11.52 -12.51 -24.28
CA ILE A 454 11.99 -13.70 -23.56
C ILE A 454 12.96 -13.20 -22.49
N PRO A 455 12.66 -13.38 -21.20
CA PRO A 455 13.34 -12.68 -20.14
C PRO A 455 14.79 -13.11 -20.04
N GLY A 456 15.68 -12.12 -19.99
CA GLY A 456 17.05 -12.33 -19.55
C GLY A 456 17.15 -12.32 -18.01
N ARG A 457 18.22 -11.70 -17.47
CA ARG A 457 18.43 -11.60 -16.02
C ARG A 457 18.51 -10.17 -15.52
N PHE A 458 18.14 -9.98 -14.26
CA PHE A 458 18.59 -8.83 -13.49
C PHE A 458 19.94 -9.10 -12.84
N TYR A 459 20.79 -8.09 -12.81
CA TYR A 459 22.07 -8.08 -12.13
C TYR A 459 22.15 -6.88 -11.21
N PHE A 460 22.55 -7.12 -9.97
CA PHE A 460 22.74 -6.13 -8.91
C PHE A 460 24.19 -6.17 -8.48
N TYR A 461 24.84 -5.01 -8.42
CA TYR A 461 26.21 -4.91 -7.93
C TYR A 461 26.35 -3.77 -6.95
N PHE A 462 26.65 -4.13 -5.71
CA PHE A 462 26.95 -3.21 -4.61
C PHE A 462 28.47 -3.00 -4.53
N GLY A 463 28.88 -1.76 -4.81
CA GLY A 463 30.27 -1.33 -4.77
C GLY A 463 30.82 -1.32 -3.34
N LYS A 464 32.08 -0.89 -3.22
CA LYS A 464 32.76 -0.80 -1.92
C LYS A 464 32.08 0.29 -1.07
N PRO A 465 31.76 0.03 0.22
CA PRO A 465 31.26 1.06 1.10
C PRO A 465 32.24 2.24 1.24
N ILE A 466 31.72 3.46 1.07
CA ILE A 466 32.46 4.72 1.18
C ILE A 466 32.21 5.31 2.57
N GLU A 467 33.29 5.52 3.32
CA GLU A 467 33.23 6.10 4.65
C GLU A 467 33.01 7.61 4.60
N THR A 468 32.05 8.09 5.39
CA THR A 468 31.80 9.52 5.63
C THR A 468 32.14 9.94 7.06
N ALA A 469 32.38 8.98 7.96
CA ALA A 469 32.83 9.25 9.32
C ALA A 469 34.14 10.06 9.31
N GLY A 470 34.19 11.13 10.11
CA GLY A 470 35.31 12.05 10.15
C GLY A 470 35.32 13.14 9.06
N LYS A 471 34.40 13.09 8.08
CA LYS A 471 34.31 14.08 6.98
C LYS A 471 33.26 15.17 7.21
N GLU A 472 32.64 15.25 8.39
CA GLU A 472 31.55 16.21 8.66
C GLU A 472 31.96 17.67 8.42
N GLN A 473 33.15 18.07 8.90
CA GLN A 473 33.61 19.45 8.73
C GLN A 473 34.04 19.73 7.29
N GLU A 474 34.65 18.74 6.63
CA GLU A 474 35.05 18.83 5.22
C GLU A 474 33.82 19.00 4.31
N LEU A 475 32.79 18.19 4.51
CA LEU A 475 31.58 18.19 3.68
C LEU A 475 30.59 19.31 4.03
N LYS A 476 30.93 20.21 4.97
CA LYS A 476 30.24 21.51 5.12
C LYS A 476 30.63 22.49 4.03
N ASP A 477 31.85 22.38 3.50
CA ASP A 477 32.30 23.14 2.35
C ASP A 477 31.57 22.68 1.09
N LYS A 478 31.08 23.64 0.30
CA LYS A 478 30.23 23.36 -0.87
C LYS A 478 30.99 22.65 -1.98
N ASP A 479 32.23 23.05 -2.23
CA ASP A 479 33.05 22.49 -3.32
C ASP A 479 33.50 21.08 -2.97
N LYS A 480 33.88 20.85 -1.70
CA LYS A 480 34.21 19.50 -1.20
C LYS A 480 33.01 18.57 -1.19
N ALA A 481 31.84 19.06 -0.77
CA ALA A 481 30.60 18.29 -0.87
C ALA A 481 30.29 17.91 -2.33
N GLN A 482 30.49 18.85 -3.26
CA GLN A 482 30.26 18.59 -4.69
C GLN A 482 31.25 17.58 -5.27
N GLU A 483 32.54 17.69 -4.94
CA GLU A 483 33.57 16.73 -5.34
C GLU A 483 33.22 15.32 -4.87
N PHE A 484 32.86 15.18 -3.58
CA PHE A 484 32.48 13.90 -3.01
C PHE A 484 31.16 13.35 -3.59
N TYR A 485 30.19 14.21 -3.88
CA TYR A 485 28.96 13.84 -4.57
C TYR A 485 29.21 13.27 -5.96
N LEU A 486 30.07 13.92 -6.75
CA LEU A 486 30.47 13.45 -8.08
C LEU A 486 31.27 12.14 -8.01
N GLN A 487 32.08 11.95 -6.96
CA GLN A 487 32.72 10.67 -6.70
C GLN A 487 31.68 9.55 -6.52
N VAL A 488 30.68 9.74 -5.64
CA VAL A 488 29.62 8.75 -5.42
C VAL A 488 28.86 8.47 -6.71
N LYS A 489 28.55 9.50 -7.51
CA LYS A 489 27.91 9.34 -8.82
C LYS A 489 28.76 8.49 -9.77
N SER A 490 30.06 8.76 -9.86
CA SER A 490 30.98 8.00 -10.71
C SER A 490 31.07 6.54 -10.29
N GLU A 491 31.09 6.25 -8.99
CA GLU A 491 31.09 4.86 -8.48
C GLU A 491 29.81 4.10 -8.88
N VAL A 492 28.64 4.76 -8.88
CA VAL A 492 27.38 4.19 -9.39
C VAL A 492 27.49 3.89 -10.90
N GLU A 493 28.00 4.84 -11.69
CA GLU A 493 28.21 4.67 -13.13
C GLU A 493 29.17 3.50 -13.42
N GLN A 494 30.23 3.36 -12.63
CA GLN A 494 31.17 2.24 -12.73
C GLN A 494 30.52 0.90 -12.39
N CYS A 495 29.65 0.86 -11.37
CA CYS A 495 28.91 -0.36 -11.03
C CYS A 495 28.01 -0.81 -12.19
N ILE A 496 27.28 0.13 -12.80
CA ILE A 496 26.44 -0.12 -13.99
C ILE A 496 27.29 -0.57 -15.17
N ALA A 497 28.41 0.12 -15.46
CA ALA A 497 29.29 -0.22 -16.56
C ALA A 497 29.88 -1.64 -16.42
N TYR A 498 30.31 -2.01 -15.20
CA TYR A 498 30.78 -3.36 -14.90
C TYR A 498 29.70 -4.41 -15.20
N LEU A 499 28.47 -4.19 -14.74
CA LEU A 499 27.36 -5.11 -14.97
C LEU A 499 26.99 -5.23 -16.45
N LYS A 500 26.93 -4.11 -17.18
CA LYS A 500 26.67 -4.09 -18.63
C LYS A 500 27.72 -4.88 -19.40
N MET A 501 28.99 -4.78 -19.00
CA MET A 501 30.08 -5.55 -19.62
C MET A 501 29.99 -7.03 -19.27
N LYS A 502 29.84 -7.37 -17.98
CA LYS A 502 29.93 -8.76 -17.51
C LYS A 502 28.74 -9.62 -17.90
N ARG A 503 27.53 -9.05 -17.96
CA ARG A 503 26.32 -9.80 -18.37
C ARG A 503 26.43 -10.40 -19.77
N GLU A 504 27.20 -9.79 -20.67
CA GLU A 504 27.40 -10.28 -22.04
C GLU A 504 28.16 -11.62 -22.05
N SER A 505 28.90 -11.92 -20.98
CA SER A 505 29.60 -13.20 -20.78
C SER A 505 28.83 -14.20 -19.91
N ASP A 506 27.61 -13.89 -19.46
CA ASP A 506 26.82 -14.84 -18.65
C ASP A 506 26.20 -15.94 -19.54
N PRO A 507 26.63 -17.21 -19.43
CA PRO A 507 26.03 -18.30 -20.20
C PRO A 507 24.56 -18.56 -19.82
N TYR A 508 24.13 -18.06 -18.66
CA TYR A 508 22.78 -18.18 -18.14
C TYR A 508 21.96 -16.90 -18.30
N ARG A 509 22.44 -15.88 -19.04
CA ARG A 509 21.67 -14.65 -19.28
C ARG A 509 20.28 -14.95 -19.83
N HIS A 510 20.17 -15.88 -20.78
CA HIS A 510 18.90 -16.23 -21.43
C HIS A 510 18.12 -17.30 -20.67
N LEU A 511 16.81 -17.39 -20.92
CA LEU A 511 15.91 -18.31 -20.21
C LEU A 511 16.20 -19.80 -20.48
N LEU A 512 16.51 -20.19 -21.72
CA LEU A 512 16.69 -21.61 -22.09
C LEU A 512 17.84 -22.30 -21.33
N PRO A 513 19.08 -21.74 -21.28
CA PRO A 513 20.17 -22.33 -20.50
C PRO A 513 19.82 -22.49 -19.02
N ARG A 514 19.06 -21.55 -18.45
CA ARG A 514 18.59 -21.59 -17.06
C ARG A 514 17.62 -22.73 -16.82
N MET A 515 16.64 -22.91 -17.70
CA MET A 515 15.69 -24.01 -17.62
C MET A 515 16.37 -25.37 -17.74
N LEU A 516 17.35 -25.51 -18.63
CA LEU A 516 18.13 -26.76 -18.78
C LEU A 516 18.97 -27.06 -17.52
N TYR A 517 19.57 -26.04 -16.92
CA TYR A 517 20.31 -26.17 -15.66
C TYR A 517 19.39 -26.63 -14.53
N GLN A 518 18.23 -26.00 -14.36
CA GLN A 518 17.25 -26.38 -13.34
C GLN A 518 16.67 -27.77 -13.57
N ALA A 519 16.42 -28.17 -14.82
CA ALA A 519 15.93 -29.52 -15.13
C ALA A 519 16.95 -30.61 -14.75
N SER A 520 18.24 -30.31 -14.80
CA SER A 520 19.32 -31.26 -14.46
C SER A 520 19.76 -31.21 -13.00
N HIS A 521 19.64 -30.06 -12.34
CA HIS A 521 20.15 -29.84 -10.97
C HIS A 521 19.04 -29.61 -9.93
N GLY A 522 17.77 -29.54 -10.36
CA GLY A 522 16.61 -29.22 -9.52
C GLY A 522 16.20 -27.74 -9.60
N PHE A 523 14.89 -27.47 -9.50
CA PHE A 523 14.30 -26.13 -9.63
C PHE A 523 14.70 -25.15 -8.52
N SER A 524 15.16 -25.64 -7.37
CA SER A 524 15.64 -24.82 -6.24
C SER A 524 17.14 -24.51 -6.30
N SER A 525 17.87 -25.06 -7.28
CA SER A 525 19.32 -24.90 -7.36
C SER A 525 19.70 -23.48 -7.77
N GLU A 526 20.73 -22.93 -7.12
CA GLU A 526 21.24 -21.62 -7.46
C GLU A 526 21.89 -21.66 -8.84
N ILE A 527 21.29 -20.94 -9.80
CA ILE A 527 21.78 -20.88 -11.18
C ILE A 527 23.13 -20.13 -11.19
N PRO A 528 24.19 -20.67 -11.81
CA PRO A 528 25.47 -19.99 -11.92
C PRO A 528 25.38 -18.69 -12.74
N THR A 529 26.46 -17.93 -12.77
CA THR A 529 26.61 -16.71 -13.58
C THR A 529 28.05 -16.63 -14.09
N PHE A 530 28.44 -15.49 -14.65
CA PHE A 530 29.80 -15.22 -15.10
C PHE A 530 30.85 -15.24 -13.96
N ASP A 531 32.12 -15.40 -14.32
CA ASP A 531 33.25 -15.34 -13.38
C ASP A 531 33.57 -13.89 -12.93
N LEU A 532 33.87 -13.72 -11.64
CA LEU A 532 33.97 -12.41 -10.94
C LEU A 532 35.28 -11.63 -11.12
#